data_AF-A0A9W4I9B6-F1
#
_entry.id   AF-A0A9W4I9B6-F1
#
_cell.length_a   1.000
_cell.length_b   1.000
_cell.length_c   1.000
_cell.angle_alpha   90.00
_cell.angle_beta   90.00
_cell.angle_gamma   90.00
#
_symmetry.space_group_name_H-M   'P 1'
#
loop_
_entity.id
_entity.type
_entity.pdbx_description
1 polymer ?
#
loop_
_entity_poly.entity_id
_entity_poly.type
_entity_poly.pdbx_seq_one_letter_code
_entity_poly.pdbx_strand_id
1 'polypeptide(L)'
;MAGTGKSTIALTIARELNENQRLGASFFFSRGEGYLSSTAKFVVTIAAQIAKLCPAINKFIEDSVSEHPRLESLGLYDQWDRLVLQPLLRMPADAFPKTLIIVIDALDECDDADNISALIHCLGTLGSNGLIGVRIFVTSRPGKVLQDAFDDTFSGEISRGLITHDIDQSIINDDLTIFYRTKLPYVTKQHFQSDVNIRLFVEQSQGLFIHAATVCRFVEDGAGAPTQRIAMLLEQPVKPLKSDLQLDKMYATVLQHSFLNSDEVKEAAQIRELFKRIVGSIMVLFDSLSACDLSKLIDQPTGKILSLLGCLNSVVDVSSGEGNVIRLLHPSFRDFVLDPMRCLDSSFFVDAPQAHGELLGSCLRVMSTHLHRNMGNLTSPGDRSYDVPESVIDQRIPNHVQYACRYWVHHLQRSSLNPRDFPGITEFFKSQFLFWLETLALLGQLSDGISMIAVLQKLLDPQISLSLSQDA
;
A
#
# COMPACT_ATOMS: atom_id res chain seq x y z
N MET A 1 -8.15 3.63 -14.92
CA MET A 1 -8.45 2.22 -14.61
C MET A 1 -7.26 1.57 -13.93
N ALA A 2 -7.52 0.65 -13.01
CA ALA A 2 -6.49 -0.15 -12.35
C ALA A 2 -5.94 -1.23 -13.30
N GLY A 3 -4.71 -1.72 -13.09
CA GLY A 3 -4.23 -2.90 -13.82
C GLY A 3 -3.82 -2.72 -15.28
N THR A 4 -3.73 -1.48 -15.79
CA THR A 4 -3.31 -1.17 -17.17
C THR A 4 -1.79 -1.10 -17.38
N GLY A 5 -0.98 -1.42 -16.36
CA GLY A 5 0.49 -1.44 -16.47
C GLY A 5 1.20 -0.09 -16.21
N LYS A 6 0.50 0.92 -15.70
CA LYS A 6 1.08 2.25 -15.37
C LYS A 6 2.34 2.16 -14.50
N SER A 7 2.30 1.38 -13.42
CA SER A 7 3.46 1.17 -12.55
C SER A 7 4.63 0.49 -13.24
N THR A 8 4.34 -0.45 -14.15
CA THR A 8 5.38 -1.08 -14.98
C THR A 8 6.04 -0.07 -15.91
N ILE A 9 5.26 0.83 -16.52
CA ILE A 9 5.77 1.93 -17.35
C ILE A 9 6.61 2.89 -16.51
N ALA A 10 6.10 3.35 -15.36
CA ALA A 10 6.82 4.24 -14.45
C ALA A 10 8.17 3.65 -14.00
N LEU A 11 8.16 2.37 -13.62
CA LEU A 11 9.38 1.66 -13.21
C LEU A 11 10.38 1.53 -14.38
N THR A 12 9.89 1.25 -15.59
CA THR A 12 10.73 1.13 -16.78
C THR A 12 11.38 2.48 -17.13
N ILE A 13 10.58 3.55 -17.13
CA ILE A 13 11.06 4.92 -17.32
C ILE A 13 12.10 5.28 -16.26
N ALA A 14 11.82 5.03 -14.98
CA ALA A 14 12.77 5.34 -13.90
C ALA A 14 14.10 4.61 -14.08
N ARG A 15 14.08 3.32 -14.46
CA ARG A 15 15.29 2.53 -14.71
C ARG A 15 16.10 3.08 -15.88
N GLU A 16 15.46 3.32 -17.01
CA GLU A 16 16.13 3.87 -18.20
C GLU A 16 16.71 5.27 -17.92
N LEU A 17 15.98 6.12 -17.17
CA LEU A 17 16.48 7.43 -16.77
C LEU A 17 17.66 7.36 -15.80
N ASN A 18 17.65 6.38 -14.89
CA ASN A 18 18.76 6.16 -13.96
C ASN A 18 20.02 5.69 -14.69
N GLU A 19 19.89 4.74 -15.62
CA GLU A 19 20.98 4.26 -16.48
C GLU A 19 21.61 5.40 -17.30
N ASN A 20 20.78 6.36 -17.73
CA ASN A 20 21.21 7.54 -18.46
C ASN A 20 21.59 8.74 -17.57
N GLN A 21 21.65 8.59 -16.24
CA GLN A 21 21.97 9.66 -15.28
C GLN A 21 21.07 10.91 -15.37
N ARG A 22 19.80 10.71 -15.71
CA ARG A 22 18.78 11.77 -15.84
C ARG A 22 17.66 11.66 -14.80
N LEU A 23 17.60 10.55 -14.06
CA LEU A 23 16.66 10.38 -12.96
C LEU A 23 17.11 11.25 -11.78
N GLY A 24 16.34 12.28 -11.47
CA GLY A 24 16.53 13.12 -10.29
C GLY A 24 16.10 12.42 -9.02
N ALA A 25 14.87 11.91 -9.05
CA ALA A 25 14.31 11.12 -7.96
C ALA A 25 13.16 10.26 -8.48
N SER A 26 12.85 9.21 -7.72
CA SER A 26 11.67 8.38 -7.93
C SER A 26 11.02 8.03 -6.59
N PHE A 27 9.69 8.05 -6.56
CA PHE A 27 8.89 7.60 -5.43
C PHE A 27 7.71 6.78 -5.94
N PHE A 28 7.50 5.59 -5.37
CA PHE A 28 6.44 4.67 -5.75
C PHE A 28 5.50 4.54 -4.56
N PHE A 29 4.32 5.17 -4.66
CA PHE A 29 3.31 5.02 -3.63
C PHE A 29 2.74 3.61 -3.63
N SER A 30 2.48 3.07 -2.45
CA SER A 30 1.98 1.71 -2.28
C SER A 30 1.12 1.64 -1.04
N ARG A 31 -0.18 1.38 -1.24
CA ARG A 31 -1.16 1.43 -0.16
C ARG A 31 -0.97 0.28 0.83
N GLY A 32 -0.87 0.59 2.13
CA GLY A 32 -0.66 -0.42 3.17
C GLY A 32 0.80 -0.89 3.33
N GLU A 33 1.75 -0.21 2.67
CA GLU A 33 3.19 -0.37 2.91
C GLU A 33 3.75 0.78 3.77
N GLY A 34 2.94 1.26 4.72
CA GLY A 34 3.29 2.24 5.74
C GLY A 34 3.94 3.51 5.21
N TYR A 35 5.27 3.55 5.31
CA TYR A 35 6.09 4.65 4.82
C TYR A 35 5.89 5.00 3.34
N LEU A 36 5.48 4.03 2.51
CA LEU A 36 5.22 4.25 1.08
C LEU A 36 3.80 4.76 0.79
N SER A 37 2.89 4.77 1.76
CA SER A 37 1.57 5.38 1.60
C SER A 37 1.47 6.79 2.21
N SER A 38 2.49 7.24 2.93
CA SER A 38 2.53 8.55 3.61
C SER A 38 3.32 9.62 2.86
N THR A 39 2.81 10.85 2.86
CA THR A 39 3.50 12.04 2.33
C THR A 39 4.69 12.48 3.19
N ALA A 40 4.76 12.08 4.46
CA ALA A 40 5.83 12.50 5.38
C ALA A 40 7.22 12.07 4.91
N LYS A 41 7.34 10.89 4.27
CA LYS A 41 8.62 10.41 3.72
C LYS A 41 8.84 10.79 2.27
N PHE A 42 7.79 11.23 1.56
CA PHE A 42 7.90 11.63 0.17
C PHE A 42 8.96 12.72 0.00
N VAL A 43 8.84 13.83 0.73
CA VAL A 43 9.76 14.98 0.60
C VAL A 43 11.19 14.61 0.94
N VAL A 44 11.39 13.97 2.10
CA VAL A 44 12.72 13.59 2.58
C VAL A 44 13.40 12.63 1.60
N THR A 45 12.64 11.68 1.03
CA THR A 45 13.15 10.73 0.04
C THR A 45 13.54 11.41 -1.26
N ILE A 46 12.70 12.32 -1.77
CA ILE A 46 13.01 13.10 -2.97
C ILE A 46 14.28 13.94 -2.76
N ALA A 47 14.36 14.68 -1.64
CA ALA A 47 15.51 15.51 -1.30
C ALA A 47 16.80 14.68 -1.20
N ALA A 48 16.77 13.53 -0.51
CA ALA A 48 17.91 12.64 -0.37
C ALA A 48 18.38 12.03 -1.70
N GLN A 49 17.46 11.70 -2.60
CA GLN A 49 17.81 11.18 -3.93
C GLN A 49 18.43 12.27 -4.82
N ILE A 50 17.88 13.48 -4.80
CA ILE A 50 18.47 14.63 -5.52
C ILE A 50 19.86 14.96 -4.97
N ALA A 51 20.02 14.96 -3.64
CA ALA A 51 21.29 15.13 -2.94
C ALA A 51 22.36 14.13 -3.38
N LYS A 52 21.97 12.87 -3.53
CA LYS A 52 22.87 11.82 -4.02
C LYS A 52 23.29 12.04 -5.47
N LEU A 53 22.40 12.53 -6.32
CA LEU A 53 22.69 12.82 -7.71
C LEU A 53 23.58 14.07 -7.87
N CYS A 54 23.29 15.13 -7.11
CA CYS A 54 24.03 16.38 -7.17
C CYS A 54 24.55 16.79 -5.78
N PRO A 55 25.79 16.40 -5.43
CA PRO A 55 26.37 16.72 -4.13
C PRO A 55 26.46 18.22 -3.81
N ALA A 56 26.42 19.09 -4.82
CA ALA A 56 26.42 20.54 -4.64
C ALA A 56 25.17 21.05 -3.88
N ILE A 57 24.06 20.31 -3.93
CA ILE A 57 22.84 20.66 -3.20
C ILE A 57 22.95 20.37 -1.69
N ASN A 58 23.85 19.45 -1.30
CA ASN A 58 23.94 18.96 0.08
C ASN A 58 24.16 20.09 1.06
N LYS A 59 25.02 21.05 0.73
CA LYS A 59 25.27 22.21 1.59
C LYS A 59 24.00 23.01 1.85
N PHE A 60 23.16 23.24 0.85
CA PHE A 60 21.91 23.99 1.01
C PHE A 60 20.89 23.21 1.84
N ILE A 61 20.85 21.88 1.71
CA ILE A 61 20.00 21.02 2.54
C ILE A 61 20.51 21.00 3.99
N GLU A 62 21.82 20.86 4.20
CA GLU A 62 22.46 20.90 5.52
C GLU A 62 22.21 22.23 6.24
N ASP A 63 22.31 23.35 5.52
CA ASP A 63 21.99 24.69 6.04
C ASP A 63 20.52 24.75 6.47
N SER A 64 19.58 24.29 5.63
CA SER A 64 18.14 24.21 5.96
C SER A 64 17.86 23.36 7.21
N VAL A 65 18.54 22.23 7.36
CA VAL A 65 18.41 21.31 8.51
C VAL A 65 18.99 21.93 9.78
N SER A 66 20.13 22.59 9.68
CA SER A 66 20.80 23.25 10.81
C SER A 66 19.96 24.39 11.38
N GLU A 67 19.26 25.13 10.52
CA GLU A 67 18.35 26.21 10.95
C GLU A 67 17.07 25.68 11.61
N HIS A 68 16.65 24.44 11.30
CA HIS A 68 15.36 23.89 11.74
C HIS A 68 15.50 22.45 12.28
N PRO A 69 15.88 22.28 13.57
CA PRO A 69 16.16 20.95 14.14
C PRO A 69 14.97 19.98 14.23
N ARG A 70 13.75 20.41 13.85
CA ARG A 70 12.52 19.59 13.87
C ARG A 70 11.79 19.58 12.53
N LEU A 71 12.54 19.56 11.41
CA LEU A 71 11.97 19.49 10.06
C LEU A 71 10.95 18.36 9.88
N GLU A 72 11.20 17.20 10.49
CA GLU A 72 10.31 16.02 10.46
C GLU A 72 8.91 16.29 11.02
N SER A 73 8.76 17.29 11.88
CA SER A 73 7.47 17.68 12.48
C SER A 73 6.72 18.77 11.71
N LEU A 74 7.34 19.32 10.66
CA LEU A 74 6.71 20.34 9.82
C LEU A 74 5.69 19.73 8.85
N GLY A 75 4.74 20.54 8.41
CA GLY A 75 3.79 20.15 7.37
C GLY A 75 4.47 19.92 6.02
N LEU A 76 3.80 19.20 5.14
CA LEU A 76 4.29 18.80 3.81
C LEU A 76 4.87 19.98 3.01
N TYR A 77 4.17 21.12 2.98
CA TYR A 77 4.59 22.30 2.22
C TYR A 77 5.90 22.89 2.76
N ASP A 78 6.02 23.03 4.09
CA ASP A 78 7.20 23.59 4.72
C ASP A 78 8.43 22.69 4.54
N GLN A 79 8.23 21.37 4.64
CA GLN A 79 9.29 20.41 4.33
C GLN A 79 9.72 20.54 2.87
N TRP A 80 8.76 20.58 1.94
CA TRP A 80 9.03 20.68 0.50
C TRP A 80 9.79 21.95 0.14
N ASP A 81 9.32 23.09 0.63
CA ASP A 81 9.97 24.38 0.37
C ASP A 81 11.44 24.34 0.83
N ARG A 82 11.70 23.87 2.05
CA ARG A 82 13.02 23.94 2.68
C ARG A 82 14.01 22.89 2.19
N LEU A 83 13.53 21.68 1.89
CA LEU A 83 14.39 20.53 1.53
C LEU A 83 14.53 20.33 0.03
N VAL A 84 13.57 20.81 -0.77
CA VAL A 84 13.55 20.59 -2.22
C VAL A 84 13.57 21.91 -2.97
N LEU A 85 12.57 22.78 -2.80
CA LEU A 85 12.42 23.96 -3.64
C LEU A 85 13.55 24.99 -3.44
N GLN A 86 13.78 25.46 -2.21
CA GLN A 86 14.80 26.48 -1.92
C GLN A 86 16.22 25.98 -2.26
N PRO A 87 16.61 24.73 -1.93
CA PRO A 87 17.90 24.21 -2.36
C PRO A 87 18.07 24.18 -3.88
N LEU A 88 17.04 23.76 -4.63
CA LEU A 88 17.09 23.76 -6.10
C LEU A 88 17.19 25.17 -6.70
N LEU A 89 16.50 26.17 -6.10
CA LEU A 89 16.55 27.56 -6.57
C LEU A 89 17.90 28.26 -6.30
N ARG A 90 18.58 27.87 -5.22
CA ARG A 90 19.90 28.42 -4.86
C ARG A 90 21.05 27.81 -5.66
N MET A 91 20.80 26.71 -6.35
CA MET A 91 21.82 26.03 -7.12
C MET A 91 22.22 26.81 -8.38
N PRO A 92 23.53 26.82 -8.72
CA PRO A 92 23.99 27.34 -10.00
C PRO A 92 23.37 26.57 -11.18
N ALA A 93 22.99 27.27 -12.25
CA ALA A 93 22.34 26.67 -13.42
C ALA A 93 23.21 25.61 -14.15
N ASP A 94 24.52 25.69 -13.99
CA ASP A 94 25.54 24.78 -14.53
C ASP A 94 25.79 23.55 -13.64
N ALA A 95 25.25 23.52 -12.42
CA ALA A 95 25.39 22.41 -11.49
C ALA A 95 24.41 21.24 -11.75
N PHE A 96 23.55 21.34 -12.79
CA PHE A 96 22.55 20.33 -13.12
C PHE A 96 22.85 19.59 -14.44
N PRO A 97 22.43 18.31 -14.56
CA PRO A 97 22.14 17.72 -15.86
C PRO A 97 21.13 18.61 -16.60
N LYS A 98 21.24 18.72 -17.94
CA LYS A 98 20.34 19.57 -18.76
C LYS A 98 18.84 19.34 -18.53
N THR A 99 18.45 18.18 -17.99
CA THR A 99 17.08 17.90 -17.54
C THR A 99 17.09 16.88 -16.41
N LEU A 100 16.49 17.24 -15.27
CA LEU A 100 16.27 16.39 -14.11
C LEU A 100 14.82 15.89 -14.15
N ILE A 101 14.60 14.58 -14.01
CA ILE A 101 13.26 14.00 -14.08
C ILE A 101 12.90 13.36 -12.75
N ILE A 102 11.73 13.73 -12.21
CA ILE A 102 11.13 13.11 -11.01
C ILE A 102 10.02 12.16 -11.47
N VAL A 103 10.09 10.90 -11.05
CA VAL A 103 9.09 9.88 -11.35
C VAL A 103 8.26 9.58 -10.11
N ILE A 104 6.95 9.76 -10.18
CA ILE A 104 6.00 9.51 -9.09
C ILE A 104 4.99 8.48 -9.58
N ASP A 105 5.00 7.29 -8.99
CA ASP A 105 4.06 6.23 -9.35
C ASP A 105 2.90 6.13 -8.35
N ALA A 106 1.71 5.81 -8.86
CA ALA A 106 0.50 5.48 -8.11
C ALA A 106 0.10 6.56 -7.09
N LEU A 107 0.08 7.84 -7.47
CA LEU A 107 -0.20 8.94 -6.55
C LEU A 107 -1.55 8.81 -5.80
N ASP A 108 -2.52 8.11 -6.39
CA ASP A 108 -3.82 7.78 -5.75
C ASP A 108 -3.73 6.78 -4.60
N GLU A 109 -2.59 6.10 -4.43
CA GLU A 109 -2.34 5.16 -3.33
C GLU A 109 -1.76 5.83 -2.08
N CYS A 110 -1.63 7.16 -2.08
CA CYS A 110 -1.36 7.90 -0.87
C CYS A 110 -2.58 7.85 0.07
N ASP A 111 -2.37 7.40 1.31
CA ASP A 111 -3.45 7.23 2.29
C ASP A 111 -3.93 8.57 2.89
N ASP A 112 -3.29 9.68 2.53
CA ASP A 112 -3.51 11.00 3.10
C ASP A 112 -4.19 11.92 2.10
N ALA A 113 -5.52 11.73 1.96
CA ALA A 113 -6.33 12.41 0.95
C ALA A 113 -6.24 13.94 1.04
N ASP A 114 -6.14 14.50 2.25
CA ASP A 114 -6.00 15.93 2.48
C ASP A 114 -4.64 16.46 1.99
N ASN A 115 -3.60 15.63 2.06
CA ASN A 115 -2.24 15.99 1.64
C ASN A 115 -1.96 15.76 0.15
N ILE A 116 -2.81 15.02 -0.59
CA ILE A 116 -2.64 14.81 -2.03
C ILE A 116 -2.68 16.14 -2.79
N SER A 117 -3.66 17.00 -2.52
CA SER A 117 -3.76 18.32 -3.17
C SER A 117 -2.56 19.20 -2.84
N ALA A 118 -2.14 19.19 -1.56
CA ALA A 118 -0.94 19.92 -1.12
C ALA A 118 0.33 19.40 -1.82
N LEU A 119 0.45 18.08 -2.02
CA LEU A 119 1.56 17.47 -2.76
C LEU A 119 1.57 17.95 -4.22
N ILE A 120 0.43 17.92 -4.90
CA ILE A 120 0.31 18.39 -6.29
C ILE A 120 0.70 19.87 -6.39
N HIS A 121 0.22 20.72 -5.49
CA HIS A 121 0.63 22.12 -5.42
C HIS A 121 2.14 22.27 -5.23
N CYS A 122 2.76 21.48 -4.33
CA CYS A 122 4.21 21.46 -4.14
C CYS A 122 4.94 21.13 -5.45
N LEU A 123 4.48 20.14 -6.22
CA LEU A 123 5.06 19.83 -7.53
C LEU A 123 4.94 21.01 -8.52
N GLY A 124 3.80 21.73 -8.50
CA GLY A 124 3.57 22.92 -9.31
C GLY A 124 4.50 24.10 -8.99
N THR A 125 4.98 24.21 -7.74
CA THR A 125 5.93 25.26 -7.35
C THR A 125 7.25 25.19 -8.13
N LEU A 126 7.68 24.00 -8.58
CA LEU A 126 8.90 23.85 -9.36
C LEU A 126 8.81 24.60 -10.69
N GLY A 127 7.70 24.41 -11.42
CA GLY A 127 7.44 25.11 -12.68
C GLY A 127 7.24 26.61 -12.48
N SER A 128 6.44 26.99 -11.48
CA SER A 128 6.09 28.40 -11.20
C SER A 128 7.30 29.26 -10.82
N ASN A 129 8.34 28.66 -10.22
CA ASN A 129 9.59 29.34 -9.86
C ASN A 129 10.68 29.25 -10.95
N GLY A 130 10.33 28.84 -12.18
CA GLY A 130 11.25 28.89 -13.32
C GLY A 130 12.28 27.76 -13.38
N LEU A 131 12.09 26.65 -12.65
CA LEU A 131 12.94 25.45 -12.74
C LEU A 131 12.61 24.62 -13.98
N ILE A 132 12.78 25.22 -15.17
CA ILE A 132 12.45 24.64 -16.48
C ILE A 132 13.25 23.35 -16.78
N GLY A 133 14.38 23.16 -16.10
CA GLY A 133 15.19 21.95 -16.16
C GLY A 133 14.59 20.75 -15.42
N VAL A 134 13.56 20.93 -14.59
CA VAL A 134 12.91 19.86 -13.83
C VAL A 134 11.63 19.42 -14.52
N ARG A 135 11.49 18.12 -14.77
CA ARG A 135 10.28 17.51 -15.33
C ARG A 135 9.74 16.46 -14.38
N ILE A 136 8.42 16.29 -14.39
CA ILE A 136 7.74 15.37 -13.49
C ILE A 136 6.91 14.42 -14.33
N PHE A 137 7.06 13.12 -14.08
CA PHE A 137 6.22 12.08 -14.63
C PHE A 137 5.41 11.49 -13.48
N VAL A 138 4.08 11.56 -13.58
CA VAL A 138 3.18 11.06 -12.55
C VAL A 138 2.25 10.01 -13.15
N THR A 139 2.03 8.91 -12.44
CA THR A 139 0.93 7.99 -12.72
C THR A 139 -0.10 8.05 -11.60
N SER A 140 -1.37 7.92 -11.97
CA SER A 140 -2.46 7.86 -11.01
C SER A 140 -3.72 7.22 -11.63
N ARG A 141 -4.63 6.71 -10.79
CA ARG A 141 -6.03 6.44 -11.18
C ARG A 141 -6.83 7.75 -11.19
N PRO A 142 -7.84 7.89 -12.07
CA PRO A 142 -8.68 9.08 -12.08
C PRO A 142 -9.43 9.20 -10.75
N GLY A 143 -9.37 10.38 -10.13
CA GLY A 143 -10.15 10.75 -8.96
C GLY A 143 -10.47 12.22 -9.03
N LYS A 144 -11.69 12.62 -8.60
CA LYS A 144 -12.14 14.01 -8.74
C LYS A 144 -11.19 14.98 -8.04
N VAL A 145 -10.81 14.70 -6.80
CA VAL A 145 -9.86 15.52 -6.03
C VAL A 145 -8.52 15.68 -6.76
N LEU A 146 -8.01 14.59 -7.35
CA LEU A 146 -6.76 14.62 -8.13
C LEU A 146 -6.91 15.48 -9.38
N GLN A 147 -8.00 15.29 -10.13
CA GLN A 147 -8.27 16.06 -11.35
C GLN A 147 -8.39 17.55 -11.04
N ASP A 148 -9.22 17.90 -10.06
CA ASP A 148 -9.42 19.29 -9.62
C ASP A 148 -8.07 19.90 -9.20
N ALA A 149 -7.25 19.19 -8.40
CA ALA A 149 -5.94 19.68 -7.97
C ALA A 149 -4.94 19.85 -9.13
N PHE A 150 -4.94 18.94 -10.12
CA PHE A 150 -4.09 19.06 -11.30
C PHE A 150 -4.54 20.23 -12.20
N ASP A 151 -5.84 20.41 -12.40
CA ASP A 151 -6.41 21.49 -13.19
C ASP A 151 -6.13 22.87 -12.55
N ASP A 152 -6.28 22.95 -11.24
CA ASP A 152 -5.98 24.16 -10.45
C ASP A 152 -4.49 24.51 -10.49
N THR A 153 -3.61 23.51 -10.39
CA THR A 153 -2.15 23.71 -10.29
C THR A 153 -1.47 23.89 -11.65
N PHE A 154 -1.92 23.19 -12.68
CA PHE A 154 -1.23 23.07 -13.98
C PHE A 154 -2.08 23.56 -15.15
N SER A 155 -2.79 24.68 -14.98
CA SER A 155 -3.58 25.31 -16.04
C SER A 155 -2.69 25.84 -17.19
N GLY A 156 -2.78 25.23 -18.39
CA GLY A 156 -2.08 25.65 -19.62
C GLY A 156 -1.38 24.52 -20.40
N GLU A 157 -0.59 24.85 -21.44
CA GLU A 157 0.15 23.89 -22.31
C GLU A 157 1.29 23.12 -21.60
N ILE A 158 1.43 23.25 -20.28
CA ILE A 158 2.55 22.74 -19.47
C ILE A 158 2.32 21.27 -19.03
N SER A 159 1.09 20.77 -19.12
CA SER A 159 0.75 19.38 -18.81
C SER A 159 0.39 18.59 -20.08
N ARG A 160 0.88 17.36 -20.20
CA ARG A 160 0.44 16.39 -21.21
C ARG A 160 -0.10 15.17 -20.50
N GLY A 161 -1.42 15.01 -20.49
CA GLY A 161 -2.09 13.83 -19.98
C GLY A 161 -2.06 12.70 -21.01
N LEU A 162 -1.70 11.49 -20.57
CA LEU A 162 -1.95 10.27 -21.32
C LEU A 162 -2.99 9.45 -20.54
N ILE A 163 -4.16 9.28 -21.13
CA ILE A 163 -5.21 8.44 -20.58
C ILE A 163 -5.00 7.03 -21.15
N THR A 164 -4.56 6.08 -20.31
CA THR A 164 -4.15 4.75 -20.80
C THR A 164 -5.27 3.92 -21.43
N HIS A 165 -6.54 4.27 -21.19
CA HIS A 165 -7.69 3.57 -21.80
C HIS A 165 -8.15 4.21 -23.12
N ASP A 166 -7.53 5.31 -23.55
CA ASP A 166 -7.77 5.93 -24.86
C ASP A 166 -6.80 5.39 -25.93
N ILE A 167 -5.87 4.52 -25.53
CA ILE A 167 -4.97 3.81 -26.46
C ILE A 167 -5.81 2.81 -27.25
N ASP A 168 -5.52 2.68 -28.56
CA ASP A 168 -6.22 1.73 -29.42
C ASP A 168 -6.15 0.31 -28.85
N GLN A 169 -7.32 -0.30 -28.69
CA GLN A 169 -7.46 -1.65 -28.14
C GLN A 169 -6.68 -2.69 -28.95
N SER A 170 -6.45 -2.47 -30.25
CA SER A 170 -5.64 -3.38 -31.08
C SER A 170 -4.19 -3.45 -30.58
N ILE A 171 -3.60 -2.32 -30.22
CA ILE A 171 -2.22 -2.24 -29.72
C ILE A 171 -2.13 -2.98 -28.38
N ILE A 172 -3.09 -2.74 -27.49
CA ILE A 172 -3.14 -3.40 -26.18
C ILE A 172 -3.29 -4.91 -26.34
N ASN A 173 -4.15 -5.37 -27.27
CA ASN A 173 -4.37 -6.78 -27.52
C ASN A 173 -3.14 -7.47 -28.14
N ASP A 174 -2.38 -6.78 -28.99
CA ASP A 174 -1.12 -7.28 -29.54
C ASP A 174 -0.07 -7.46 -28.43
N ASP A 175 0.08 -6.47 -27.54
CA ASP A 175 0.99 -6.55 -26.38
C ASP A 175 0.58 -7.67 -25.41
N LEU A 176 -0.72 -7.84 -25.13
CA LEU A 176 -1.24 -8.95 -24.33
C LEU A 176 -0.98 -10.31 -24.98
N THR A 177 -1.09 -10.40 -26.30
CA THR A 177 -0.78 -11.62 -27.05
C THR A 177 0.69 -12.00 -26.88
N ILE A 178 1.60 -11.02 -26.99
CA ILE A 178 3.03 -11.21 -26.74
C ILE A 178 3.24 -11.65 -25.29
N PHE A 179 2.63 -10.96 -24.33
CA PHE A 179 2.74 -11.27 -22.90
C PHE A 179 2.35 -12.72 -22.59
N TYR A 180 1.18 -13.17 -23.04
CA TYR A 180 0.70 -14.53 -22.82
C TYR A 180 1.60 -15.57 -23.48
N ARG A 181 2.07 -15.32 -24.70
CA ARG A 181 3.01 -16.23 -25.40
C ARG A 181 4.33 -16.37 -24.64
N THR A 182 4.84 -15.28 -24.09
CA THR A 182 6.09 -15.28 -23.32
C THR A 182 5.92 -15.97 -21.98
N LYS A 183 4.80 -15.73 -21.28
CA LYS A 183 4.56 -16.26 -19.92
C LYS A 183 4.00 -17.67 -19.88
N LEU A 184 3.34 -18.15 -20.93
CA LEU A 184 2.79 -19.51 -20.99
C LEU A 184 3.43 -20.33 -22.12
N PRO A 185 4.75 -20.57 -22.10
CA PRO A 185 5.47 -21.24 -23.19
C PRO A 185 5.13 -22.73 -23.34
N TYR A 186 4.52 -23.36 -22.34
CA TYR A 186 4.08 -24.76 -22.39
C TYR A 186 2.66 -24.90 -22.98
N VAL A 187 1.80 -23.90 -22.79
CA VAL A 187 0.49 -23.80 -23.47
C VAL A 187 0.67 -23.67 -24.98
N THR A 188 1.80 -23.09 -25.42
CA THR A 188 2.17 -22.97 -26.83
C THR A 188 2.86 -24.21 -27.41
N LYS A 189 3.46 -25.08 -26.59
CA LYS A 189 4.28 -26.22 -27.05
C LYS A 189 3.56 -27.57 -27.12
N GLN A 190 2.48 -27.81 -26.36
CA GLN A 190 1.90 -29.15 -26.26
C GLN A 190 0.46 -29.32 -26.78
N HIS A 191 -0.22 -28.28 -27.27
CA HIS A 191 -1.57 -28.41 -27.83
C HIS A 191 -1.79 -27.57 -29.11
N PHE A 192 -2.51 -28.17 -30.07
CA PHE A 192 -2.94 -27.58 -31.35
C PHE A 192 -3.89 -26.37 -31.23
N GLN A 193 -4.27 -25.97 -30.00
CA GLN A 193 -5.21 -24.89 -29.69
C GLN A 193 -4.54 -23.66 -29.05
N SER A 194 -3.22 -23.58 -29.05
CA SER A 194 -2.44 -22.53 -28.37
C SER A 194 -2.86 -21.11 -28.76
N ASP A 195 -3.01 -20.82 -30.05
CA ASP A 195 -3.41 -19.49 -30.52
C ASP A 195 -4.89 -19.17 -30.24
N VAL A 196 -5.77 -20.17 -30.22
CA VAL A 196 -7.20 -19.98 -29.87
C VAL A 196 -7.33 -19.64 -28.39
N ASN A 197 -6.64 -20.39 -27.52
CA ASN A 197 -6.66 -20.14 -26.09
C ASN A 197 -6.02 -18.80 -25.73
N ILE A 198 -4.92 -18.41 -26.40
CA ILE A 198 -4.31 -17.09 -26.21
C ILE A 198 -5.29 -15.99 -26.63
N ARG A 199 -5.96 -16.11 -27.78
CA ARG A 199 -6.97 -15.13 -28.21
C ARG A 199 -8.10 -14.99 -27.20
N LEU A 200 -8.60 -16.11 -26.67
CA LEU A 200 -9.62 -16.11 -25.63
C LEU A 200 -9.13 -15.42 -24.35
N PHE A 201 -7.89 -15.67 -23.91
CA PHE A 201 -7.32 -14.99 -22.75
C PHE A 201 -7.11 -13.49 -22.97
N VAL A 202 -6.71 -13.08 -24.18
CA VAL A 202 -6.61 -11.66 -24.57
C VAL A 202 -7.99 -11.00 -24.54
N GLU A 203 -9.00 -11.64 -25.11
CA GLU A 203 -10.39 -11.18 -25.06
C GLU A 203 -10.91 -11.10 -23.62
N GLN A 204 -10.66 -12.11 -22.79
CA GLN A 204 -11.03 -12.12 -21.37
C GLN A 204 -10.28 -11.06 -20.57
N SER A 205 -9.09 -10.62 -20.99
CA SER A 205 -8.34 -9.60 -20.27
C SER A 205 -8.94 -8.21 -20.41
N GLN A 206 -9.74 -7.95 -21.45
CA GLN A 206 -10.35 -6.63 -21.70
C GLN A 206 -9.34 -5.48 -21.60
N GLY A 207 -8.12 -5.71 -22.10
CA GLY A 207 -7.01 -4.73 -22.05
C GLY A 207 -6.27 -4.61 -20.72
N LEU A 208 -6.58 -5.44 -19.72
CA LEU A 208 -5.98 -5.37 -18.38
C LEU A 208 -4.80 -6.33 -18.25
N PHE A 209 -3.60 -5.78 -18.13
CA PHE A 209 -2.37 -6.56 -17.88
C PHE A 209 -2.40 -7.28 -16.52
N ILE A 210 -3.08 -6.73 -15.51
CA ILE A 210 -3.22 -7.44 -14.23
C ILE A 210 -4.02 -8.74 -14.38
N HIS A 211 -5.04 -8.76 -15.24
CA HIS A 211 -5.78 -9.98 -15.54
C HIS A 211 -4.84 -11.02 -16.15
N ALA A 212 -4.07 -10.61 -17.16
CA ALA A 212 -3.10 -11.50 -17.80
C ALA A 212 -2.03 -12.03 -16.84
N ALA A 213 -1.47 -11.17 -15.99
CA ALA A 213 -0.49 -11.56 -14.99
C ALA A 213 -1.07 -12.54 -13.96
N THR A 214 -2.28 -12.28 -13.43
CA THR A 214 -2.93 -13.17 -12.47
C THR A 214 -3.33 -14.50 -13.11
N VAL A 215 -3.82 -14.52 -14.36
CA VAL A 215 -4.06 -15.76 -15.10
C VAL A 215 -2.78 -16.58 -15.25
N CYS A 216 -1.68 -15.95 -15.67
CA CYS A 216 -0.41 -16.67 -15.84
C CYS A 216 0.07 -17.28 -14.52
N ARG A 217 0.08 -16.49 -13.44
CA ARG A 217 0.46 -16.99 -12.10
C ARG A 217 -0.49 -18.08 -11.59
N PHE A 218 -1.79 -17.94 -11.81
CA PHE A 218 -2.75 -18.97 -11.43
C PHE A 218 -2.48 -20.28 -12.18
N VAL A 219 -2.18 -20.22 -13.47
CA VAL A 219 -1.83 -21.40 -14.27
C VAL A 219 -0.48 -22.00 -13.84
N GLU A 220 0.52 -21.19 -13.48
CA GLU A 220 1.85 -21.66 -13.05
C GLU A 220 1.85 -22.21 -11.62
N ASP A 221 1.37 -21.42 -10.66
CA ASP A 221 1.60 -21.62 -9.22
C ASP A 221 0.36 -22.11 -8.47
N GLY A 222 -0.77 -22.30 -9.16
CA GLY A 222 -2.00 -22.78 -8.56
C GLY A 222 -1.95 -24.26 -8.15
N ALA A 223 -2.81 -24.65 -7.20
CA ALA A 223 -3.01 -26.05 -6.84
C ALA A 223 -3.63 -26.86 -8.01
N GLY A 224 -3.19 -28.11 -8.21
CA GLY A 224 -3.68 -29.00 -9.27
C GLY A 224 -2.86 -28.98 -10.57
N ALA A 225 -3.40 -29.54 -11.65
CA ALA A 225 -2.72 -29.56 -12.95
C ALA A 225 -2.98 -28.27 -13.75
N PRO A 226 -1.95 -27.67 -14.41
CA PRO A 226 -2.14 -26.47 -15.24
C PRO A 226 -3.23 -26.62 -16.31
N THR A 227 -3.38 -27.81 -16.90
CA THR A 227 -4.41 -28.10 -17.91
C THR A 227 -5.83 -27.98 -17.37
N GLN A 228 -6.08 -28.40 -16.12
CA GLN A 228 -7.38 -28.25 -15.46
C GLN A 228 -7.71 -26.77 -15.22
N ARG A 229 -6.72 -26.00 -14.74
CA ARG A 229 -6.89 -24.55 -14.51
C ARG A 229 -7.16 -23.79 -15.81
N ILE A 230 -6.47 -24.15 -16.90
CA ILE A 230 -6.72 -23.57 -18.22
C ILE A 230 -8.16 -23.87 -18.68
N ALA A 231 -8.62 -25.13 -18.58
CA ALA A 231 -9.98 -25.49 -18.97
C ALA A 231 -11.03 -24.67 -18.19
N MET A 232 -10.86 -24.53 -16.86
CA MET A 232 -11.75 -23.74 -16.01
C MET A 232 -11.83 -22.26 -16.39
N LEU A 233 -10.69 -21.65 -16.73
CA LEU A 233 -10.66 -20.25 -17.17
C LEU A 233 -11.35 -20.08 -18.54
N LEU A 234 -11.23 -21.07 -19.43
CA LEU A 234 -11.81 -21.03 -20.78
C LEU A 234 -13.31 -21.35 -20.80
N GLU A 235 -13.84 -22.10 -19.84
CA GLU A 235 -15.28 -22.39 -19.72
C GLU A 235 -16.12 -21.15 -19.34
N GLN A 236 -15.48 -20.02 -19.02
CA GLN A 236 -16.18 -18.82 -18.65
C GLN A 236 -16.75 -18.07 -19.86
N PRO A 237 -18.03 -17.68 -19.84
CA PRO A 237 -18.65 -16.97 -20.94
C PRO A 237 -18.01 -15.58 -21.11
N VAL A 238 -17.45 -15.34 -22.29
CA VAL A 238 -16.97 -14.04 -22.77
C VAL A 238 -18.19 -13.17 -23.05
N LYS A 239 -18.73 -12.53 -22.01
CA LYS A 239 -19.73 -11.46 -22.18
C LYS A 239 -19.01 -10.12 -22.02
N PRO A 240 -19.24 -9.14 -22.91
CA PRO A 240 -18.71 -7.80 -22.72
C PRO A 240 -19.33 -7.23 -21.45
N LEU A 241 -18.53 -7.18 -20.40
CA LEU A 241 -18.85 -6.56 -19.13
C LEU A 241 -17.91 -5.37 -18.95
N LYS A 242 -18.26 -4.45 -18.05
CA LYS A 242 -17.29 -3.43 -17.62
C LYS A 242 -16.04 -4.15 -17.10
N SER A 243 -14.87 -3.67 -17.48
CA SER A 243 -13.54 -4.14 -17.07
C SER A 243 -13.41 -4.58 -15.61
N ASP A 244 -14.00 -3.83 -14.67
CA ASP A 244 -13.93 -4.14 -13.23
C ASP A 244 -14.66 -5.46 -12.91
N LEU A 245 -15.79 -5.74 -13.55
CA LEU A 245 -16.52 -7.01 -13.40
C LEU A 245 -15.73 -8.21 -13.91
N GLN A 246 -14.82 -8.00 -14.87
CA GLN A 246 -14.00 -9.07 -15.41
C GLN A 246 -12.85 -9.43 -14.47
N LEU A 247 -12.23 -8.44 -13.81
CA LEU A 247 -11.31 -8.70 -12.70
C LEU A 247 -12.01 -9.39 -11.53
N ASP A 248 -13.22 -8.95 -11.19
CA ASP A 248 -14.00 -9.51 -10.09
C ASP A 248 -14.31 -10.99 -10.33
N LYS A 249 -14.70 -11.36 -11.56
CA LYS A 249 -14.87 -12.76 -11.96
C LYS A 249 -13.59 -13.57 -11.84
N MET A 250 -12.47 -13.03 -12.32
CA MET A 250 -11.17 -13.70 -12.22
C MET A 250 -10.81 -13.95 -10.75
N TYR A 251 -10.94 -12.94 -9.88
CA TYR A 251 -10.67 -13.11 -8.45
C TYR A 251 -11.62 -14.10 -7.77
N ALA A 252 -12.92 -14.06 -8.09
CA ALA A 252 -13.88 -15.04 -7.61
C ALA A 252 -13.48 -16.46 -8.02
N THR A 253 -13.01 -16.64 -9.26
CA THR A 253 -12.56 -17.94 -9.78
C THR A 253 -11.34 -18.46 -9.03
N VAL A 254 -10.35 -17.59 -8.79
CA VAL A 254 -9.17 -17.93 -7.98
C VAL A 254 -9.62 -18.37 -6.59
N LEU A 255 -10.49 -17.62 -5.92
CA LEU A 255 -10.95 -17.93 -4.56
C LEU A 255 -11.74 -19.23 -4.47
N GLN A 256 -12.68 -19.43 -5.39
CA GLN A 256 -13.53 -20.63 -5.41
C GLN A 256 -12.67 -21.88 -5.61
N HIS A 257 -11.73 -21.86 -6.56
CA HIS A 257 -10.86 -23.01 -6.80
C HIS A 257 -9.86 -23.26 -5.66
N SER A 258 -9.37 -22.20 -5.03
CA SER A 258 -8.42 -22.31 -3.93
C SER A 258 -9.02 -22.87 -2.64
N PHE A 259 -10.34 -22.72 -2.42
CA PHE A 259 -10.95 -23.00 -1.11
C PHE A 259 -12.26 -23.81 -1.11
N LEU A 260 -12.95 -24.01 -2.24
CA LEU A 260 -14.26 -24.67 -2.27
C LEU A 260 -14.24 -26.10 -2.85
N ASN A 261 -13.09 -26.74 -2.94
CA ASN A 261 -12.98 -28.13 -3.43
C ASN A 261 -13.28 -29.20 -2.35
N SER A 262 -13.75 -28.81 -1.15
CA SER A 262 -14.16 -29.78 -0.11
C SER A 262 -15.68 -29.95 -0.08
N ASP A 263 -16.13 -31.20 -0.22
CA ASP A 263 -17.53 -31.60 -0.09
C ASP A 263 -18.03 -31.55 1.37
N GLU A 264 -17.14 -31.36 2.35
CA GLU A 264 -17.49 -31.35 3.77
C GLU A 264 -17.84 -29.94 4.29
N VAL A 265 -19.12 -29.75 4.64
CA VAL A 265 -19.67 -28.45 5.14
C VAL A 265 -18.90 -27.89 6.34
N LYS A 266 -18.42 -28.75 7.25
CA LYS A 266 -17.66 -28.31 8.44
C LYS A 266 -16.26 -27.80 8.09
N GLU A 267 -15.58 -28.47 7.18
CA GLU A 267 -14.26 -28.07 6.71
C GLU A 267 -14.36 -26.75 5.95
N ALA A 268 -15.37 -26.62 5.07
CA ALA A 268 -15.64 -25.38 4.35
C ALA A 268 -15.91 -24.18 5.28
N ALA A 269 -16.66 -24.38 6.38
CA ALA A 269 -16.92 -23.31 7.35
C ALA A 269 -15.63 -22.86 8.07
N GLN A 270 -14.76 -23.79 8.45
CA GLN A 270 -13.48 -23.48 9.10
C GLN A 270 -12.53 -22.73 8.16
N ILE A 271 -12.47 -23.13 6.88
CA ILE A 271 -11.66 -22.46 5.87
C ILE A 271 -12.15 -21.02 5.67
N ARG A 272 -13.47 -20.79 5.64
CA ARG A 272 -14.06 -19.45 5.50
C ARG A 272 -13.73 -18.54 6.68
N GLU A 273 -13.86 -19.04 7.90
CA GLU A 273 -13.49 -18.29 9.11
C GLU A 273 -12.00 -17.94 9.09
N LEU A 274 -11.15 -18.92 8.76
CA LEU A 274 -9.71 -18.75 8.65
C LEU A 274 -9.33 -17.75 7.55
N PHE A 275 -10.01 -17.79 6.40
CA PHE A 275 -9.86 -16.81 5.32
C PHE A 275 -10.20 -15.40 5.80
N LYS A 276 -11.38 -15.20 6.39
CA LYS A 276 -11.81 -13.87 6.88
C LYS A 276 -10.85 -13.35 7.94
N ARG A 277 -10.37 -14.22 8.83
CA ARG A 277 -9.40 -13.86 9.85
C ARG A 277 -8.04 -13.45 9.27
N ILE A 278 -7.48 -14.23 8.34
CA ILE A 278 -6.14 -14.00 7.78
C ILE A 278 -6.19 -12.92 6.69
N VAL A 279 -6.94 -13.18 5.61
CA VAL A 279 -7.04 -12.29 4.45
C VAL A 279 -7.71 -11.00 4.84
N GLY A 280 -8.77 -11.05 5.65
CA GLY A 280 -9.43 -9.83 6.13
C GLY A 280 -8.52 -8.94 6.96
N SER A 281 -7.67 -9.53 7.82
CA SER A 281 -6.63 -8.77 8.51
C SER A 281 -5.66 -8.10 7.53
N ILE A 282 -5.11 -8.86 6.58
CA ILE A 282 -4.16 -8.34 5.57
C ILE A 282 -4.78 -7.19 4.76
N MET A 283 -6.06 -7.30 4.38
CA MET A 283 -6.76 -6.27 3.60
C MET A 283 -6.90 -4.93 4.36
N VAL A 284 -6.81 -4.91 5.68
CA VAL A 284 -7.04 -3.69 6.49
C VAL A 284 -5.82 -3.27 7.32
N LEU A 285 -4.67 -3.93 7.13
CA LEU A 285 -3.40 -3.50 7.73
C LEU A 285 -3.03 -2.09 7.24
N PHE A 286 -2.45 -1.31 8.14
CA PHE A 286 -1.83 -0.02 7.82
C PHE A 286 -0.38 -0.19 7.34
N ASP A 287 0.35 -1.08 8.01
CA ASP A 287 1.69 -1.54 7.62
C ASP A 287 1.66 -3.04 7.33
N SER A 288 2.24 -3.43 6.21
CA SER A 288 2.40 -4.84 5.85
C SER A 288 3.26 -5.57 6.87
N LEU A 289 2.81 -6.76 7.28
CA LEU A 289 3.49 -7.61 8.26
C LEU A 289 4.02 -8.88 7.62
N SER A 290 5.07 -9.44 8.22
CA SER A 290 5.50 -10.79 7.88
C SER A 290 4.48 -11.83 8.30
N ALA A 291 4.48 -13.02 7.68
CA ALA A 291 3.60 -14.11 8.11
C ALA A 291 3.82 -14.49 9.59
N CYS A 292 5.05 -14.33 10.10
CA CYS A 292 5.39 -14.58 11.50
C CYS A 292 4.84 -13.49 12.43
N ASP A 293 4.90 -12.22 12.03
CA ASP A 293 4.36 -11.12 12.82
C ASP A 293 2.83 -11.09 12.78
N LEU A 294 2.23 -11.36 11.61
CA LEU A 294 0.79 -11.51 11.47
C LEU A 294 0.28 -12.65 12.37
N SER A 295 0.96 -13.80 12.36
CA SER A 295 0.69 -14.95 13.24
C SER A 295 0.56 -14.55 14.71
N LYS A 296 1.54 -13.79 15.22
CA LYS A 296 1.53 -13.29 16.61
C LYS A 296 0.44 -12.25 16.84
N LEU A 297 0.20 -11.37 15.87
CA LEU A 297 -0.83 -10.33 15.97
C LEU A 297 -2.24 -10.94 16.07
N ILE A 298 -2.61 -11.85 15.16
CA ILE A 298 -3.98 -12.37 15.05
C ILE A 298 -4.21 -13.69 15.81
N ASP A 299 -3.18 -14.20 16.47
CA ASP A 299 -3.17 -15.47 17.22
C ASP A 299 -3.45 -16.70 16.36
N GLN A 300 -2.77 -16.80 15.22
CA GLN A 300 -2.92 -17.93 14.29
C GLN A 300 -1.58 -18.57 13.98
N PRO A 301 -1.46 -19.91 13.98
CA PRO A 301 -0.22 -20.58 13.64
C PRO A 301 0.34 -20.15 12.28
N THR A 302 1.62 -19.79 12.23
CA THR A 302 2.29 -19.34 11.00
C THR A 302 2.11 -20.34 9.85
N GLY A 303 2.13 -21.64 10.13
CA GLY A 303 1.89 -22.68 9.12
C GLY A 303 0.49 -22.62 8.49
N LYS A 304 -0.54 -22.24 9.24
CA LYS A 304 -1.90 -22.03 8.70
C LYS A 304 -1.96 -20.80 7.80
N ILE A 305 -1.31 -19.71 8.19
CA ILE A 305 -1.19 -18.50 7.37
C ILE A 305 -0.49 -18.82 6.06
N LEU A 306 0.70 -19.43 6.11
CA LEU A 306 1.47 -19.77 4.92
C LEU A 306 0.73 -20.75 3.99
N SER A 307 0.04 -21.75 4.56
CA SER A 307 -0.78 -22.69 3.78
C SER A 307 -1.90 -21.97 3.04
N LEU A 308 -2.66 -21.10 3.75
CA LEU A 308 -3.76 -20.35 3.15
C LEU A 308 -3.28 -19.37 2.08
N LEU A 309 -2.20 -18.64 2.35
CA LEU A 309 -1.63 -17.68 1.40
C LEU A 309 -0.96 -18.37 0.21
N GLY A 310 -0.43 -19.58 0.39
CA GLY A 310 0.09 -20.41 -0.70
C GLY A 310 -0.98 -20.74 -1.74
N CYS A 311 -2.25 -20.89 -1.31
CA CYS A 311 -3.37 -21.04 -2.24
C CYS A 311 -3.72 -19.73 -2.99
N LEU A 312 -3.12 -18.60 -2.60
CA LEU A 312 -3.38 -17.26 -3.14
C LEU A 312 -2.15 -16.65 -3.83
N ASN A 313 -1.14 -17.43 -4.19
CA ASN A 313 0.09 -16.95 -4.84
C ASN A 313 -0.14 -16.14 -6.14
N SER A 314 -1.31 -16.28 -6.77
CA SER A 314 -1.68 -15.51 -7.96
C SER A 314 -2.08 -14.06 -7.67
N VAL A 315 -2.34 -13.72 -6.40
CA VAL A 315 -2.81 -12.41 -5.93
C VAL A 315 -2.07 -11.88 -4.70
N VAL A 316 -1.40 -12.74 -3.93
CA VAL A 316 -0.56 -12.41 -2.78
C VAL A 316 0.86 -12.90 -3.02
N ASP A 317 1.85 -12.07 -2.71
CA ASP A 317 3.25 -12.47 -2.64
C ASP A 317 3.67 -12.67 -1.18
N VAL A 318 4.32 -13.81 -0.94
CA VAL A 318 4.93 -14.19 0.34
C VAL A 318 6.37 -14.61 0.03
N SER A 319 7.15 -13.70 -0.55
CA SER A 319 8.51 -13.99 -0.98
C SER A 319 9.46 -14.17 0.20
N SER A 320 10.38 -15.12 0.05
CA SER A 320 11.34 -15.59 1.07
C SER A 320 12.67 -14.86 0.93
N GLY A 321 12.69 -13.57 1.26
CA GLY A 321 13.89 -12.71 1.24
C GLY A 321 13.88 -11.69 2.38
N GLU A 322 15.04 -11.07 2.67
CA GLU A 322 15.19 -10.11 3.77
C GLU A 322 14.11 -9.01 3.70
N GLY A 323 13.19 -9.02 4.68
CA GLY A 323 12.01 -8.17 4.71
C GLY A 323 10.68 -8.92 4.81
N ASN A 324 10.56 -10.18 4.32
CA ASN A 324 9.48 -11.18 4.55
C ASN A 324 8.01 -10.72 4.74
N VAL A 325 7.62 -9.52 4.30
CA VAL A 325 6.27 -8.98 4.47
C VAL A 325 5.31 -9.58 3.45
N ILE A 326 4.07 -9.80 3.87
CA ILE A 326 2.98 -10.22 2.99
C ILE A 326 2.58 -9.01 2.13
N ARG A 327 2.58 -9.18 0.80
CA ARG A 327 2.23 -8.12 -0.14
C ARG A 327 1.10 -8.53 -1.06
N LEU A 328 0.22 -7.59 -1.37
CA LEU A 328 -0.74 -7.79 -2.44
C LEU A 328 -0.05 -7.52 -3.77
N LEU A 329 -0.24 -8.41 -4.74
CA LEU A 329 0.33 -8.23 -6.08
C LEU A 329 -0.31 -7.06 -6.82
N HIS A 330 -1.53 -6.69 -6.43
CA HIS A 330 -2.19 -5.50 -6.94
C HIS A 330 -3.36 -5.06 -6.02
N PRO A 331 -3.59 -3.74 -5.83
CA PRO A 331 -4.63 -3.25 -4.92
C PRO A 331 -6.06 -3.61 -5.35
N SER A 332 -6.31 -3.87 -6.64
CA SER A 332 -7.67 -4.23 -7.09
C SER A 332 -8.21 -5.51 -6.47
N PHE A 333 -7.34 -6.39 -5.95
CA PHE A 333 -7.78 -7.55 -5.17
C PHE A 333 -8.36 -7.13 -3.81
N ARG A 334 -7.69 -6.19 -3.12
CA ARG A 334 -8.24 -5.56 -1.90
C ARG A 334 -9.56 -4.85 -2.19
N ASP A 335 -9.59 -4.06 -3.27
CA ASP A 335 -10.81 -3.34 -3.68
C ASP A 335 -11.97 -4.30 -4.00
N PHE A 336 -11.67 -5.53 -4.46
CA PHE A 336 -12.68 -6.57 -4.71
C PHE A 336 -13.17 -7.22 -3.41
N VAL A 337 -12.26 -7.70 -2.55
CA VAL A 337 -12.60 -8.46 -1.34
C VAL A 337 -13.37 -7.62 -0.32
N LEU A 338 -13.11 -6.30 -0.27
CA LEU A 338 -13.73 -5.38 0.67
C LEU A 338 -15.04 -4.74 0.18
N ASP A 339 -15.43 -4.95 -1.09
CA ASP A 339 -16.63 -4.34 -1.67
C ASP A 339 -17.75 -5.38 -1.84
N PRO A 340 -18.88 -5.25 -1.11
CA PRO A 340 -19.98 -6.21 -1.18
C PRO A 340 -20.70 -6.21 -2.55
N MET A 341 -20.54 -5.16 -3.36
CA MET A 341 -21.10 -5.09 -4.71
C MET A 341 -20.23 -5.82 -5.73
N ARG A 342 -18.96 -6.09 -5.39
CA ARG A 342 -17.98 -6.77 -6.25
C ARG A 342 -17.76 -8.21 -5.84
N CYS A 343 -17.48 -8.46 -4.56
CA CYS A 343 -17.34 -9.80 -4.01
C CYS A 343 -18.70 -10.34 -3.55
N LEU A 344 -19.50 -10.85 -4.51
CA LEU A 344 -20.85 -11.36 -4.26
C LEU A 344 -20.89 -12.64 -3.42
N ASP A 345 -19.77 -13.37 -3.32
CA ASP A 345 -19.68 -14.57 -2.49
C ASP A 345 -19.41 -14.20 -1.03
N SER A 346 -20.42 -14.39 -0.17
CA SER A 346 -20.35 -14.09 1.26
C SER A 346 -19.33 -14.95 2.02
N SER A 347 -18.84 -16.03 1.40
CA SER A 347 -17.75 -16.86 1.92
C SER A 347 -16.42 -16.10 1.93
N PHE A 348 -16.22 -15.20 0.98
CA PHE A 348 -14.96 -14.48 0.77
C PHE A 348 -15.06 -12.97 0.97
N PHE A 349 -16.26 -12.40 0.95
CA PHE A 349 -16.45 -11.00 1.30
C PHE A 349 -15.96 -10.73 2.73
N VAL A 350 -15.15 -9.67 2.88
CA VAL A 350 -14.66 -9.18 4.16
C VAL A 350 -15.28 -7.81 4.43
N ASP A 351 -16.02 -7.71 5.53
CA ASP A 351 -16.49 -6.44 6.04
C ASP A 351 -15.31 -5.67 6.69
N ALA A 352 -14.91 -4.55 6.08
CA ALA A 352 -13.75 -3.79 6.54
C ALA A 352 -13.92 -3.24 7.97
N PRO A 353 -15.06 -2.63 8.36
CA PRO A 353 -15.29 -2.20 9.74
C PRO A 353 -15.17 -3.34 10.77
N GLN A 354 -15.72 -4.52 10.46
CA GLN A 354 -15.60 -5.71 11.31
C GLN A 354 -14.14 -6.16 11.42
N ALA A 355 -13.42 -6.27 10.31
CA ALA A 355 -12.01 -6.66 10.30
C ALA A 355 -11.14 -5.67 11.09
N HIS A 356 -11.41 -4.36 11.00
CA HIS A 356 -10.77 -3.35 11.84
C HIS A 356 -11.06 -3.57 13.34
N GLY A 357 -12.30 -3.88 13.71
CA GLY A 357 -12.67 -4.18 15.10
C GLY A 357 -11.97 -5.45 15.65
N GLU A 358 -11.83 -6.47 14.82
CA GLU A 358 -11.08 -7.67 15.16
C GLU A 358 -9.58 -7.41 15.37
N LEU A 359 -8.98 -6.56 14.54
CA LEU A 359 -7.58 -6.15 14.71
C LEU A 359 -7.38 -5.21 15.89
N LEU A 360 -8.35 -4.36 16.23
CA LEU A 360 -8.32 -3.58 17.47
C LEU A 360 -8.19 -4.51 18.68
N GLY A 361 -9.05 -5.53 18.79
CA GLY A 361 -8.97 -6.51 19.87
C GLY A 361 -7.64 -7.26 19.88
N SER A 362 -7.12 -7.60 18.70
CA SER A 362 -5.83 -8.24 18.52
C SER A 362 -4.66 -7.36 19.00
N CYS A 363 -4.67 -6.06 18.66
CA CYS A 363 -3.66 -5.09 19.10
C CYS A 363 -3.68 -4.91 20.62
N LEU A 364 -4.87 -4.75 21.22
CA LEU A 364 -5.03 -4.62 22.66
C LEU A 364 -4.52 -5.86 23.42
N ARG A 365 -4.80 -7.07 22.90
CA ARG A 365 -4.27 -8.33 23.44
C ARG A 365 -2.74 -8.36 23.38
N VAL A 366 -2.16 -8.04 22.22
CA VAL A 366 -0.69 -7.99 22.05
C VAL A 366 -0.09 -7.01 23.05
N MET A 367 -0.62 -5.79 23.15
CA MET A 367 -0.12 -4.80 24.10
C MET A 367 -0.22 -5.29 25.54
N SER A 368 -1.36 -5.86 25.96
CA SER A 368 -1.54 -6.40 27.31
C SER A 368 -0.58 -7.55 27.67
N THR A 369 -0.11 -8.28 26.67
CA THR A 369 0.77 -9.45 26.86
C THR A 369 2.25 -9.06 26.83
N HIS A 370 2.61 -8.07 26.00
CA HIS A 370 4.00 -7.76 25.70
C HIS A 370 4.52 -6.47 26.31
N LEU A 371 3.65 -5.50 26.60
CA LEU A 371 4.10 -4.25 27.20
C LEU A 371 4.42 -4.44 28.68
N HIS A 372 5.59 -3.97 29.08
CA HIS A 372 6.05 -3.99 30.45
C HIS A 372 6.96 -2.79 30.69
N ARG A 373 7.26 -2.49 31.96
CA ARG A 373 8.23 -1.45 32.30
C ARG A 373 9.59 -1.76 31.68
N ASN A 374 10.28 -0.75 31.16
CA ASN A 374 11.59 -0.90 30.52
C ASN A 374 11.52 -1.76 29.25
N MET A 375 10.61 -1.45 28.33
CA MET A 375 10.46 -2.16 27.05
C MET A 375 11.76 -2.18 26.25
N GLY A 376 12.56 -1.12 26.39
CA GLY A 376 13.86 -1.01 25.73
C GLY A 376 14.98 -1.79 26.41
N ASN A 377 14.77 -2.48 27.54
CA ASN A 377 15.83 -3.08 28.36
C ASN A 377 17.04 -2.15 28.53
N LEU A 378 16.77 -0.87 28.84
CA LEU A 378 17.77 0.18 29.00
C LEU A 378 18.57 -0.06 30.27
N THR A 379 19.83 0.35 30.23
CA THR A 379 20.80 0.05 31.29
C THR A 379 20.66 1.03 32.45
N SER A 380 20.32 2.29 32.17
CA SER A 380 20.12 3.32 33.20
C SER A 380 18.73 3.96 33.12
N PRO A 381 18.07 4.25 34.26
CA PRO A 381 16.88 5.08 34.28
C PRO A 381 17.24 6.51 33.81
N GLY A 382 16.71 6.92 32.66
CA GLY A 382 16.92 8.27 32.10
C GLY A 382 17.76 8.33 30.82
N ASP A 383 18.19 7.19 30.29
CA ASP A 383 18.73 7.10 28.91
C ASP A 383 17.70 7.71 27.95
N ARG A 384 18.14 8.66 27.11
CA ARG A 384 17.23 9.34 26.19
C ARG A 384 16.92 8.41 25.02
N SER A 385 15.67 8.41 24.55
CA SER A 385 15.25 7.50 23.47
C SER A 385 16.06 7.68 22.19
N TYR A 386 16.51 8.90 21.88
CA TYR A 386 17.38 9.19 20.73
C TYR A 386 18.84 8.73 20.88
N ASP A 387 19.28 8.37 22.09
CA ASP A 387 20.62 7.81 22.33
C ASP A 387 20.65 6.29 22.08
N VAL A 388 19.49 5.66 21.85
CA VAL A 388 19.37 4.22 21.57
C VAL A 388 19.30 4.01 20.05
N PRO A 389 20.23 3.24 19.45
CA PRO A 389 20.18 2.98 18.01
C PRO A 389 18.89 2.27 17.60
N GLU A 390 18.32 2.66 16.46
CA GLU A 390 17.09 2.07 15.89
C GLU A 390 17.20 0.54 15.72
N SER A 391 18.37 0.05 15.33
CA SER A 391 18.67 -1.39 15.22
C SER A 391 18.55 -2.15 16.54
N VAL A 392 18.77 -1.49 17.67
CA VAL A 392 18.62 -2.06 19.00
C VAL A 392 17.14 -2.08 19.41
N ILE A 393 16.38 -1.07 19.00
CA ILE A 393 14.93 -0.99 19.23
C ILE A 393 14.21 -2.09 18.42
N ASP A 394 14.56 -2.28 17.15
CA ASP A 394 13.95 -3.31 16.30
C ASP A 394 14.23 -4.74 16.80
N GLN A 395 15.39 -4.96 17.43
CA GLN A 395 15.70 -6.24 18.07
C GLN A 395 14.93 -6.46 19.38
N ARG A 396 14.58 -5.39 20.09
CA ARG A 396 14.00 -5.46 21.44
C ARG A 396 12.48 -5.35 21.44
N ILE A 397 11.89 -4.64 20.47
CA ILE A 397 10.46 -4.45 20.32
C ILE A 397 10.03 -5.13 19.01
N PRO A 398 9.45 -6.34 19.08
CA PRO A 398 9.05 -7.07 17.88
C PRO A 398 8.05 -6.30 17.01
N ASN A 399 8.10 -6.48 15.69
CA ASN A 399 7.28 -5.74 14.72
C ASN A 399 5.77 -5.80 14.99
N HIS A 400 5.22 -6.96 15.37
CA HIS A 400 3.80 -7.06 15.74
C HIS A 400 3.41 -6.22 16.98
N VAL A 401 4.36 -6.00 17.91
CA VAL A 401 4.16 -5.10 19.07
C VAL A 401 4.26 -3.64 18.62
N GLN A 402 5.23 -3.31 17.77
CA GLN A 402 5.33 -1.97 17.17
C GLN A 402 4.04 -1.61 16.42
N TYR A 403 3.54 -2.53 15.58
CA TYR A 403 2.28 -2.39 14.86
C TYR A 403 1.11 -2.12 15.81
N ALA A 404 0.96 -2.94 16.86
CA ALA A 404 -0.12 -2.79 17.82
C ALA A 404 -0.07 -1.41 18.52
N CYS A 405 1.12 -0.94 18.90
CA CYS A 405 1.29 0.37 19.55
C CYS A 405 0.99 1.53 18.60
N ARG A 406 1.32 1.40 17.31
CA ARG A 406 1.11 2.43 16.28
C ARG A 406 -0.34 2.52 15.82
N TYR A 407 -1.02 1.39 15.63
CA TYR A 407 -2.24 1.35 14.82
C TYR A 407 -3.54 1.02 15.55
N TRP A 408 -3.52 0.65 16.83
CA TRP A 408 -4.75 0.24 17.53
C TRP A 408 -5.85 1.33 17.52
N VAL A 409 -5.49 2.61 17.69
CA VAL A 409 -6.45 3.73 17.62
C VAL A 409 -6.99 3.92 16.21
N HIS A 410 -6.14 3.75 15.18
CA HIS A 410 -6.57 3.83 13.79
C HIS A 410 -7.54 2.69 13.42
N HIS A 411 -7.33 1.49 13.96
CA HIS A 411 -8.30 0.39 13.85
C HIS A 411 -9.61 0.72 14.57
N LEU A 412 -9.57 1.34 15.76
CA LEU A 412 -10.78 1.78 16.44
C LEU A 412 -11.58 2.78 15.59
N GLN A 413 -10.91 3.80 15.03
CA GLN A 413 -11.54 4.83 14.19
C GLN A 413 -12.25 4.27 12.94
N ARG A 414 -11.68 3.21 12.35
CA ARG A 414 -12.24 2.56 11.14
C ARG A 414 -13.18 1.40 11.45
N SER A 415 -13.31 1.02 12.72
CA SER A 415 -14.26 0.01 13.14
C SER A 415 -15.66 0.61 13.35
N SER A 416 -16.69 -0.24 13.30
CA SER A 416 -18.06 0.13 13.71
C SER A 416 -18.28 0.05 15.22
N LEU A 417 -17.20 -0.18 16.01
CA LEU A 417 -17.29 -0.40 17.44
C LEU A 417 -17.41 0.93 18.19
N ASN A 418 -18.30 0.94 19.19
CA ASN A 418 -18.32 1.99 20.19
C ASN A 418 -17.15 1.78 21.17
N PRO A 419 -16.22 2.74 21.32
CA PRO A 419 -15.09 2.62 22.24
C PRO A 419 -15.50 2.31 23.69
N ARG A 420 -16.71 2.74 24.10
CA ARG A 420 -17.23 2.53 25.46
C ARG A 420 -17.64 1.09 25.73
N ASP A 421 -18.02 0.38 24.68
CA ASP A 421 -18.52 -0.99 24.77
C ASP A 421 -17.40 -2.02 24.63
N PHE A 422 -16.14 -1.57 24.56
CA PHE A 422 -14.96 -2.43 24.43
C PHE A 422 -14.13 -2.45 25.72
N PRO A 423 -14.31 -3.47 26.60
CA PRO A 423 -13.64 -3.54 27.90
C PRO A 423 -12.10 -3.45 27.82
N GLY A 424 -11.52 -3.95 26.72
CA GLY A 424 -10.07 -3.91 26.49
C GLY A 424 -9.49 -2.49 26.49
N ILE A 425 -10.25 -1.48 26.10
CA ILE A 425 -9.79 -0.07 26.10
C ILE A 425 -9.68 0.44 27.54
N THR A 426 -10.66 0.13 28.39
CA THR A 426 -10.60 0.52 29.80
C THR A 426 -9.44 -0.17 30.51
N GLU A 427 -9.19 -1.44 30.22
CA GLU A 427 -8.07 -2.18 30.80
C GLU A 427 -6.73 -1.61 30.33
N PHE A 428 -6.61 -1.27 29.04
CA PHE A 428 -5.42 -0.61 28.50
C PHE A 428 -5.06 0.67 29.27
N PHE A 429 -6.03 1.55 29.56
CA PHE A 429 -5.76 2.77 30.32
C PHE A 429 -5.35 2.52 31.77
N LYS A 430 -5.77 1.41 32.38
CA LYS A 430 -5.42 1.06 33.76
C LYS A 430 -4.02 0.47 33.89
N SER A 431 -3.63 -0.41 32.96
CA SER A 431 -2.42 -1.24 33.13
C SER A 431 -1.35 -1.01 32.07
N GLN A 432 -1.69 -0.54 30.87
CA GLN A 432 -0.77 -0.51 29.73
C GLN A 432 -0.39 0.89 29.25
N PHE A 433 -1.17 1.92 29.59
CA PHE A 433 -1.01 3.28 29.05
C PHE A 433 0.41 3.85 29.20
N LEU A 434 1.03 3.72 30.38
CA LEU A 434 2.37 4.25 30.62
C LEU A 434 3.44 3.47 29.83
N PHE A 435 3.29 2.16 29.72
CA PHE A 435 4.22 1.33 28.93
C PHE A 435 4.07 1.58 27.44
N TRP A 436 2.86 1.87 26.98
CA TRP A 436 2.61 2.28 25.60
C TRP A 436 3.29 3.62 25.27
N LEU A 437 3.20 4.62 26.16
CA LEU A 437 3.91 5.89 25.98
C LEU A 437 5.43 5.70 25.97
N GLU A 438 5.96 4.84 26.84
CA GLU A 438 7.37 4.46 26.84
C GLU A 438 7.79 3.84 25.50
N THR A 439 7.01 2.88 24.99
CA THR A 439 7.25 2.25 23.68
C THR A 439 7.21 3.26 22.54
N LEU A 440 6.22 4.15 22.49
CA LEU A 440 6.15 5.18 21.44
C LEU A 440 7.34 6.16 21.52
N ALA A 441 7.79 6.52 22.72
CA ALA A 441 8.97 7.35 22.89
C ALA A 441 10.24 6.65 22.37
N LEU A 442 10.39 5.35 22.62
CA LEU A 442 11.48 4.53 22.08
C LEU A 442 11.42 4.42 20.55
N LEU A 443 10.21 4.32 19.98
CA LEU A 443 10.01 4.30 18.53
C LEU A 443 10.14 5.68 17.86
N GLY A 444 10.39 6.75 18.62
CA GLY A 444 10.44 8.11 18.09
C GLY A 444 9.07 8.69 17.69
N GLN A 445 7.97 8.07 18.12
CA GLN A 445 6.60 8.37 17.68
C GLN A 445 5.72 8.94 18.79
N LEU A 446 6.33 9.68 19.73
CA LEU A 446 5.57 10.29 20.82
C LEU A 446 4.58 11.35 20.31
N SER A 447 4.91 12.05 19.21
CA SER A 447 4.01 12.99 18.52
C SER A 447 2.74 12.30 18.00
N ASP A 448 2.90 11.11 17.41
CA ASP A 448 1.77 10.31 16.92
C ASP A 448 0.92 9.84 18.11
N GLY A 449 1.57 9.47 19.22
CA GLY A 449 0.92 9.19 20.51
C GLY A 449 0.02 10.31 21.01
N ILE A 450 0.49 11.56 20.96
CA ILE A 450 -0.29 12.74 21.37
C ILE A 450 -1.51 12.91 20.46
N SER A 451 -1.33 12.73 19.14
CA SER A 451 -2.42 12.80 18.16
C SER A 451 -3.46 11.71 18.41
N MET A 452 -3.02 10.47 18.69
CA MET A 452 -3.87 9.35 19.07
C MET A 452 -4.67 9.62 20.36
N ILE A 453 -4.05 10.23 21.37
CA ILE A 453 -4.75 10.61 22.60
C ILE A 453 -5.85 11.65 22.31
N ALA A 454 -5.56 12.65 21.48
CA ALA A 454 -6.55 13.66 21.12
C ALA A 454 -7.74 13.05 20.36
N VAL A 455 -7.49 12.07 19.49
CA VAL A 455 -8.54 11.28 18.83
C VAL A 455 -9.38 10.51 19.85
N LEU A 456 -8.74 9.78 20.77
CA LEU A 456 -9.44 9.00 21.80
C LEU A 456 -10.29 9.89 22.69
N GLN A 457 -9.81 11.07 23.08
CA GLN A 457 -10.58 12.05 23.86
C GLN A 457 -11.87 12.44 23.12
N LYS A 458 -11.79 12.74 21.81
CA LYS A 458 -12.97 13.05 20.99
C LYS A 458 -13.94 11.89 20.90
N LEU A 459 -13.44 10.67 20.71
CA LEU A 459 -14.27 9.46 20.60
C LEU A 459 -14.93 9.06 21.93
N LEU A 460 -14.31 9.41 23.05
CA LEU A 460 -14.81 9.09 24.39
C LEU A 460 -15.68 10.22 24.99
N ASP A 461 -15.74 11.41 24.38
CA ASP A 461 -16.54 12.54 24.85
C ASP A 461 -18.06 12.30 24.63
N PRO A 462 -18.89 12.31 25.69
CA PRO A 462 -20.35 12.10 25.58
C PRO A 462 -21.12 13.20 24.85
N GLN A 463 -20.56 14.38 24.64
CA GLN A 463 -21.29 15.49 24.00
C GLN A 463 -21.13 15.54 22.48
N ILE A 464 -20.10 14.90 21.92
CA ILE A 464 -19.77 14.98 20.48
C ILE A 464 -20.43 13.84 19.67
N SER A 465 -20.73 12.69 20.28
CA SER A 465 -21.30 11.54 19.57
C SER A 465 -22.78 11.67 19.21
N LEU A 466 -23.52 12.59 19.83
CA LEU A 466 -24.95 12.83 19.53
C LEU A 466 -25.18 13.57 18.20
N SER A 467 -24.16 14.25 17.64
CA SER A 467 -24.26 14.89 16.32
C SER A 467 -23.91 13.94 15.17
N LEU A 468 -23.08 12.92 15.39
CA LEU A 468 -22.71 11.95 14.36
C LEU A 468 -23.79 10.89 14.10
N SER A 469 -24.75 10.72 15.02
CA SER A 469 -25.90 9.81 14.83
C SER A 469 -27.13 10.49 14.21
N GLN A 470 -27.07 11.79 13.91
CA GLN A 470 -28.21 12.54 13.33
C GLN A 470 -28.06 12.86 11.84
N ASP A 471 -26.87 12.64 11.25
CA ASP A 471 -26.60 12.86 9.82
C ASP A 471 -26.25 11.56 9.07
N ALA A 472 -26.83 10.42 9.46
CA ALA A 472 -26.76 9.14 8.74
C ALA A 472 -28.12 8.75 8.13
#